data_AF-E3BGB6-F1
#
_entry.id   AF-E3BGB6-F1
#
_cell.length_a   1.000
_cell.length_b   1.000
_cell.length_c   1.000
_cell.angle_alpha   90.00
_cell.angle_beta   90.00
_cell.angle_gamma   90.00
#
_symmetry.space_group_name_H-M   'P 1'
#
loop_
_entity.id
_entity.type
_entity.pdbx_description
1 polymer ?
#
loop_
_entity_poly.entity_id
_entity_poly.type
_entity_poly.pdbx_seq_one_letter_code
_entity_poly.pdbx_strand_id
1 'polypeptide(L)'
;DWDTSSVETMSSMFEDAKAFNQPIGNWDTSKVENMAEMFRGATAFNQPIGNWNISAVRYIGDMFKDATSFNQDVRQFEGKGQLQGNTLTCNDSPIG
;
A
#
# COMPACT_ATOMS: atom_id res chain seq x y z
N ASP A 1 -1.37 10.01 18.56
CA ASP A 1 -1.43 8.90 17.59
C ASP A 1 -2.81 8.80 16.98
N TRP A 2 -2.88 8.45 15.71
CA TRP A 2 -4.13 8.22 15.00
C TRP A 2 -4.65 6.82 15.33
N ASP A 3 -5.92 6.71 15.70
CA ASP A 3 -6.59 5.41 15.82
C ASP A 3 -7.12 4.99 14.44
N THR A 4 -6.49 4.00 13.83
CA THR A 4 -6.89 3.44 12.52
C THR A 4 -7.56 2.07 12.65
N SER A 5 -7.84 1.60 13.87
CA SER A 5 -8.32 0.22 14.16
C SER A 5 -9.70 -0.12 13.60
N SER A 6 -10.42 0.88 13.09
CA SER A 6 -11.75 0.74 12.47
C SER A 6 -11.77 1.18 11.01
N VAL A 7 -10.62 1.50 10.42
CA VAL A 7 -10.52 1.90 9.01
C VAL A 7 -10.59 0.65 8.13
N GLU A 8 -11.54 0.65 7.19
CA GLU A 8 -11.73 -0.42 6.21
C GLU A 8 -11.17 -0.04 4.82
N THR A 9 -11.03 1.25 4.54
CA THR A 9 -10.54 1.76 3.25
C THR A 9 -9.47 2.82 3.44
N MET A 10 -8.32 2.61 2.79
CA MET A 10 -7.20 3.56 2.71
C MET A 10 -6.83 3.91 1.25
N SER A 11 -7.74 3.64 0.31
CA SER A 11 -7.49 3.89 -1.12
C SER A 11 -7.18 5.35 -1.42
N SER A 12 -6.19 5.61 -2.28
CA SER A 12 -5.75 6.94 -2.74
C SER A 12 -5.41 7.95 -1.64
N MET A 13 -5.23 7.52 -0.38
CA MET A 13 -5.05 8.42 0.77
C MET A 13 -3.85 9.38 0.61
N PHE A 14 -2.79 8.94 -0.07
CA PHE A 14 -1.59 9.71 -0.36
C PHE A 14 -1.27 9.74 -1.86
N GLU A 15 -2.29 9.59 -2.71
CA GLU A 15 -2.10 9.72 -4.15
C GLU A 15 -1.55 11.12 -4.50
N ASP A 16 -0.53 11.16 -5.34
CA ASP A 16 0.21 12.35 -5.77
C ASP A 16 0.75 13.23 -4.64
N ALA A 17 0.81 12.71 -3.41
CA ALA A 17 1.45 13.36 -2.27
C ALA A 17 2.98 13.26 -2.40
N LYS A 18 3.54 13.92 -3.42
CA LYS A 18 4.94 13.78 -3.87
C LYS A 18 5.98 13.94 -2.77
N ALA A 19 5.70 14.77 -1.76
CA ALA A 19 6.59 15.06 -0.63
C ALA A 19 6.32 14.22 0.62
N PHE A 20 5.29 13.36 0.61
CA PHE A 20 4.93 12.55 1.78
C PHE A 20 5.95 11.45 2.03
N ASN A 21 6.53 11.44 3.23
CA ASN A 21 7.45 10.41 3.71
C ASN A 21 7.43 10.34 5.25
N GLN A 22 6.24 10.51 5.84
CA GLN A 22 6.07 10.58 7.29
C GLN A 22 5.87 9.18 7.88
N PRO A 23 6.35 8.91 9.11
CA PRO A 23 6.27 7.59 9.72
C PRO A 23 4.83 7.16 9.95
N ILE A 24 4.42 6.07 9.28
CA ILE A 24 3.08 5.47 9.38
C ILE A 24 3.12 3.96 9.68
N GLY A 25 4.30 3.42 10.01
CA GLY A 25 4.45 2.00 10.33
C GLY A 25 3.61 1.55 11.52
N ASN A 26 3.20 2.46 12.41
CA ASN A 26 2.43 2.13 13.61
C ASN A 26 0.90 2.05 13.40
N TRP A 27 0.41 2.22 12.17
CA TRP A 27 -1.02 2.13 11.89
C TRP A 27 -1.53 0.68 12.04
N ASP A 28 -2.69 0.54 12.66
CA ASP A 28 -3.45 -0.71 12.64
C ASP A 28 -4.17 -0.82 11.30
N THR A 29 -3.77 -1.80 10.48
CA THR A 29 -4.37 -2.10 9.18
C THR A 29 -5.20 -3.39 9.18
N SER A 30 -5.44 -3.98 10.36
CA SER A 30 -6.05 -5.32 10.49
C SER A 30 -7.45 -5.46 9.90
N LYS A 31 -8.19 -4.35 9.75
CA LYS A 31 -9.51 -4.29 9.13
C LYS A 31 -9.53 -3.68 7.73
N VAL A 32 -8.38 -3.24 7.21
CA VAL A 32 -8.33 -2.58 5.91
C VAL A 32 -8.54 -3.62 4.80
N GLU A 33 -9.57 -3.39 3.99
CA GLU A 33 -9.89 -4.23 2.84
C GLU A 33 -9.37 -3.64 1.52
N ASN A 34 -9.21 -2.32 1.44
CA ASN A 34 -8.81 -1.63 0.21
C ASN A 34 -7.65 -0.64 0.45
N MET A 35 -6.53 -0.88 -0.24
CA MET A 35 -5.32 -0.04 -0.27
C MET A 35 -4.94 0.39 -1.70
N ALA A 36 -5.87 0.30 -2.66
CA ALA A 36 -5.61 0.68 -4.05
C ALA A 36 -5.11 2.12 -4.16
N GLU A 37 -4.09 2.35 -4.98
CA GLU A 37 -3.51 3.66 -5.29
C GLU A 37 -3.02 4.48 -4.09
N MET A 38 -2.93 3.88 -2.88
CA MET A 38 -2.68 4.61 -1.63
C MET A 38 -1.43 5.50 -1.69
N PHE A 39 -0.37 5.07 -2.38
CA PHE A 39 0.88 5.81 -2.57
C PHE A 39 1.20 6.06 -4.05
N ARG A 40 0.20 5.99 -4.94
CA ARG A 40 0.38 6.24 -6.36
C ARG A 40 0.95 7.65 -6.56
N GLY A 41 2.08 7.80 -7.24
CA GLY A 41 2.73 9.09 -7.46
C GLY A 41 3.36 9.75 -6.21
N ALA A 42 3.38 9.08 -5.05
CA ALA A 42 4.04 9.56 -3.83
C ALA A 42 5.57 9.38 -3.93
N THR A 43 6.20 10.17 -4.80
CA THR A 43 7.60 9.97 -5.25
C THR A 43 8.64 9.93 -4.12
N ALA A 44 8.40 10.59 -2.98
CA ALA A 44 9.32 10.61 -1.85
C ALA A 44 9.08 9.51 -0.79
N PHE A 45 7.99 8.75 -0.90
CA PHE A 45 7.61 7.79 0.14
C PHE A 45 8.55 6.59 0.19
N ASN A 46 9.14 6.32 1.36
CA ASN A 46 10.01 5.18 1.59
C ASN A 46 10.02 4.73 3.07
N GLN A 47 8.87 4.80 3.74
CA GLN A 47 8.76 4.40 5.14
C GLN A 47 8.54 2.90 5.30
N PRO A 48 9.08 2.27 6.36
CA PRO A 48 8.86 0.85 6.61
C PRO A 48 7.39 0.58 6.94
N ILE A 49 6.77 -0.30 6.16
CA ILE A 49 5.39 -0.78 6.31
C ILE A 49 5.29 -2.31 6.34
N GLY A 50 6.43 -2.98 6.53
CA GLY A 50 6.54 -4.46 6.57
C GLY A 50 5.74 -5.12 7.69
N ASN A 51 5.36 -4.34 8.71
CA ASN A 51 4.63 -4.80 9.88
C ASN A 51 3.10 -4.63 9.76
N TRP A 52 2.59 -4.06 8.68
CA TRP A 52 1.15 -3.93 8.47
C TRP A 52 0.47 -5.29 8.32
N ASN A 53 -0.68 -5.45 8.97
CA ASN A 53 -1.53 -6.62 8.80
C ASN A 53 -2.36 -6.48 7.52
N ILE A 54 -2.10 -7.35 6.54
CA ILE A 54 -2.76 -7.34 5.23
C ILE A 54 -3.78 -8.48 5.07
N SER A 55 -4.13 -9.20 6.14
CA SER A 55 -4.99 -10.38 6.07
C SER A 55 -6.36 -10.10 5.45
N ALA A 56 -6.93 -8.93 5.75
CA ALA A 56 -8.24 -8.48 5.26
C ALA A 56 -8.17 -7.82 3.86
N VAL A 57 -6.97 -7.46 3.37
CA VAL A 57 -6.80 -6.71 2.13
C VAL A 57 -7.20 -7.56 0.92
N ARG A 58 -8.03 -6.95 0.07
CA ARG A 58 -8.55 -7.51 -1.18
C ARG A 58 -8.12 -6.72 -2.41
N TYR A 59 -7.84 -5.42 -2.25
CA TYR A 59 -7.50 -4.52 -3.35
C TYR A 59 -6.21 -3.75 -3.06
N ILE A 60 -5.20 -3.93 -3.92
CA ILE A 60 -3.88 -3.27 -3.84
C ILE A 60 -3.44 -2.69 -5.20
N GLY A 61 -4.38 -2.53 -6.14
CA GLY A 61 -4.08 -2.09 -7.50
C GLY A 61 -3.33 -0.76 -7.49
N ASP A 62 -2.26 -0.66 -8.28
CA ASP A 62 -1.42 0.53 -8.45
C ASP A 62 -0.91 1.19 -7.15
N MET A 63 -0.90 0.48 -6.02
CA MET A 63 -0.59 1.04 -4.68
C MET A 63 0.72 1.83 -4.63
N PHE A 64 1.76 1.38 -5.36
CA PHE A 64 3.08 2.03 -5.44
C PHE A 64 3.45 2.49 -6.85
N LYS A 65 2.48 2.57 -7.77
CA LYS A 65 2.76 3.05 -9.13
C LYS A 65 3.33 4.47 -9.06
N ASP A 66 4.43 4.71 -9.76
CA ASP A 66 5.16 5.99 -9.76
C ASP A 66 5.72 6.45 -8.38
N ALA A 67 5.71 5.59 -7.34
CA ALA A 67 6.36 5.85 -6.04
C ALA A 67 7.87 5.57 -6.13
N THR A 68 8.59 6.39 -6.89
CA THR A 68 9.96 6.10 -7.36
C THR A 68 11.02 5.92 -6.28
N SER A 69 10.84 6.45 -5.07
CA SER A 69 11.78 6.26 -3.96
C SER A 69 11.51 5.02 -3.10
N PHE A 70 10.40 4.30 -3.34
CA PHE A 70 10.00 3.19 -2.50
C PHE A 70 10.91 1.96 -2.71
N ASN A 71 11.56 1.50 -1.63
CA ASN A 71 12.50 0.39 -1.66
C ASN A 71 12.41 -0.48 -0.40
N GLN A 72 11.20 -0.70 0.11
CA GLN A 72 10.97 -1.51 1.31
C GLN A 72 10.60 -2.95 0.94
N ASP A 73 10.92 -3.88 1.84
CA ASP A 73 10.44 -5.26 1.75
C ASP A 73 8.93 -5.31 2.00
N VAL A 74 8.20 -5.81 1.01
CA VAL A 74 6.74 -5.92 1.00
C VAL A 74 6.28 -7.34 0.64
N ARG A 75 7.11 -8.35 0.91
CA ARG A 75 6.77 -9.76 0.60
C ARG A 75 5.46 -10.23 1.24
N GLN A 76 5.00 -9.62 2.32
CA GLN A 76 3.67 -9.92 2.88
C GLN A 76 2.53 -9.66 1.90
N PHE A 77 2.70 -8.81 0.88
CA PHE A 77 1.70 -8.57 -0.17
C PHE A 77 1.73 -9.63 -1.29
N GLU A 78 2.68 -10.58 -1.26
CA GLU A 78 2.69 -11.74 -2.15
C GLU A 78 1.36 -12.52 -2.06
N GLY A 79 0.78 -12.85 -3.21
CA GLY A 79 -0.50 -13.55 -3.27
C GLY A 79 -1.74 -12.65 -3.15
N LYS A 80 -1.57 -11.34 -2.89
CA LYS A 80 -2.63 -10.33 -3.03
C LYS A 80 -2.56 -9.58 -4.38
N GLY A 81 -1.48 -9.77 -5.13
CA GLY A 81 -1.21 -9.23 -6.47
C GLY A 81 0.07 -9.83 -7.06
N GLN A 82 0.42 -9.49 -8.31
CA GLN A 82 1.67 -9.93 -8.93
C GLN A 82 2.80 -8.92 -8.64
N LEU A 83 3.92 -9.42 -8.09
CA LEU A 83 5.14 -8.65 -7.91
C LEU A 83 6.07 -8.90 -9.11
N GLN A 84 6.48 -7.83 -9.82
CA GLN A 84 7.67 -7.84 -10.69
C GLN A 84 8.70 -6.88 -10.09
N GLY A 85 9.69 -7.42 -9.38
CA GLY A 85 10.65 -6.62 -8.60
C GLY A 85 10.03 -6.02 -7.35
N ASN A 86 10.40 -4.78 -7.00
CA ASN A 86 9.80 -4.01 -5.89
C ASN A 86 8.47 -3.34 -6.27
N THR A 87 7.98 -3.57 -7.48
CA THR A 87 6.73 -3.01 -7.98
C THR A 87 5.62 -4.06 -7.88
N LEU A 88 4.59 -3.76 -7.08
CA LEU A 88 3.30 -4.43 -7.18
C LEU A 88 2.65 -4.00 -8.51
N THR A 89 2.73 -4.85 -9.53
CA THR A 89 2.02 -4.66 -10.79
C THR A 89 0.73 -5.47 -10.74
N CYS A 90 -0.42 -4.81 -10.59
CA CYS A 90 -1.69 -5.46 -10.87
C CYS A 90 -1.79 -5.62 -12.40
N ASN A 91 -1.46 -6.80 -12.91
CA ASN A 91 -2.04 -7.20 -14.19
C ASN A 91 -3.52 -7.40 -13.93
N ASP A 92 -4.34 -6.53 -14.50
CA ASP A 92 -5.78 -6.70 -14.57
C ASP A 92 -6.08 -8.11 -15.07
N SER A 93 -6.56 -8.94 -14.16
CA SER A 93 -7.58 -9.90 -14.50
C SER A 93 -8.54 -9.88 -13.33
N PRO A 94 -9.79 -9.42 -13.51
CA PRO A 94 -10.80 -9.66 -12.51
C PRO A 94 -10.82 -11.16 -12.26
N ILE A 95 -10.73 -11.56 -11.00
CA ILE A 95 -11.12 -12.89 -10.58
C ILE A 95 -12.59 -13.06 -10.99
N GLY A 96 -12.77 -13.72 -12.12
CA GLY A 96 -14.00 -14.17 -12.76
C GLY A 96 -13.67 -15.39 -13.59
#